data_AF-A0A1Y1QBZ4-F1
#
_entry.id   AF-A0A1Y1QBZ4-F1
#
_cell.length_a   1.000
_cell.length_b   1.000
_cell.length_c   1.000
_cell.angle_alpha   90.00
_cell.angle_beta   90.00
_cell.angle_gamma   90.00
#
_symmetry.space_group_name_H-M   'P 1'
#
loop_
_entity.id
_entity.type
_entity.pdbx_description
1 polymer ?
#
loop_
_entity_poly.entity_id
_entity_poly.type
_entity_poly.pdbx_seq_one_letter_code
_entity_poly.pdbx_strand_id
1 'polypeptide(L)'
;MLRHPQSLFGHRLRTARIRAGIAQDRLGVLIGLDEGCSSARISRYETGTHAPPFEIAQSIASILKVPVAYFYCPQDKLAEIIVELYGLSEEEIELVQQSIYSFKNNNDIRHNELTTKS
;
A
#
# COMPACT_ATOMS: atom_id res chain seq x y z
N MET A 1 10.85 18.21 16.02
CA MET A 1 10.59 18.33 14.55
C MET A 1 10.10 16.99 14.02
N LEU A 2 8.89 16.95 13.47
CA LEU A 2 8.37 15.76 12.77
C LEU A 2 9.19 15.56 11.48
N ARG A 3 10.11 14.59 11.47
CA ARG A 3 10.85 14.23 10.26
C ARG A 3 9.85 13.72 9.22
N HIS A 4 9.94 14.24 8.01
CA HIS A 4 9.11 13.82 6.89
C HIS A 4 9.61 12.47 6.35
N PRO A 5 8.72 11.57 5.91
CA PRO A 5 9.13 10.31 5.32
C PRO A 5 9.99 10.56 4.08
N GLN A 6 11.25 10.10 4.11
CA GLN A 6 12.21 10.29 3.00
C GLN A 6 12.21 9.11 2.02
N SER A 7 11.42 8.07 2.26
CA SER A 7 11.27 6.92 1.38
C SER A 7 9.79 6.63 1.07
N LEU A 8 9.54 6.04 -0.10
CA LEU A 8 8.20 5.58 -0.48
C LEU A 8 7.61 4.65 0.58
N PHE A 9 8.41 3.66 1.01
CA PHE A 9 8.02 2.73 2.06
C PHE A 9 7.63 3.47 3.35
N GLY A 10 8.47 4.41 3.79
CA GLY A 10 8.24 5.14 5.03
C GLY A 10 6.97 6.00 4.98
N HIS A 11 6.70 6.61 3.82
CA HIS A 11 5.47 7.36 3.58
C HIS A 11 4.24 6.43 3.67
N ARG A 12 4.23 5.32 2.93
CA ARG A 12 3.13 4.35 2.93
C ARG A 12 2.93 3.72 4.31
N LEU A 13 4.00 3.32 4.99
CA LEU A 13 3.96 2.80 6.36
C LEU A 13 3.28 3.79 7.31
N ARG A 14 3.73 5.05 7.31
CA ARG A 14 3.17 6.07 8.19
C ARG A 14 1.70 6.32 7.89
N THR A 15 1.32 6.39 6.61
CA THR A 15 -0.06 6.58 6.18
C THR A 15 -0.95 5.42 6.65
N ALA A 16 -0.57 4.17 6.38
CA ALA A 16 -1.33 3.00 6.82
C ALA A 16 -1.41 2.90 8.35
N ARG A 17 -0.31 3.18 9.07
CA ARG A 17 -0.29 3.15 10.53
C ARG A 17 -1.22 4.19 11.14
N ILE A 18 -1.20 5.42 10.64
CA ILE A 18 -2.09 6.50 11.11
C ILE A 18 -3.54 6.15 10.80
N ARG A 19 -3.85 5.63 9.60
CA ARG A 19 -5.20 5.15 9.23
C ARG A 19 -5.69 4.07 10.19
N ALA A 20 -4.82 3.16 10.61
CA ALA A 20 -5.13 2.12 11.58
C ALA A 20 -5.20 2.61 13.05
N GLY A 21 -4.83 3.86 13.34
CA GLY A 21 -4.81 4.40 14.70
C GLY A 21 -3.76 3.79 15.63
N ILE A 22 -2.71 3.18 15.08
CA ILE A 22 -1.70 2.44 15.87
C ILE A 22 -0.49 3.35 16.15
N ALA A 23 0.00 3.40 17.39
CA ALA A 23 1.22 4.12 17.74
C ALA A 23 2.49 3.38 17.28
N GLN A 24 3.62 4.08 17.10
CA GLN A 24 4.87 3.48 16.57
C GLN A 24 5.43 2.38 17.48
N ASP A 25 5.46 2.63 18.79
CA ASP A 25 5.81 1.65 19.82
C ASP A 25 4.90 0.42 19.75
N ARG A 26 3.58 0.64 19.71
CA ARG A 26 2.59 -0.45 19.65
C ARG A 26 2.77 -1.30 18.40
N LEU A 27 2.97 -0.67 17.23
CA LEU A 27 3.24 -1.41 16.00
C LEU A 27 4.52 -2.24 16.10
N GLY A 28 5.59 -1.68 16.67
CA GLY A 28 6.85 -2.39 16.85
C GLY A 28 6.69 -3.63 17.74
N VAL A 29 5.97 -3.51 18.86
CA VAL A 29 5.68 -4.65 19.74
C VAL A 29 4.82 -5.70 19.02
N LEU A 30 3.81 -5.30 18.25
CA LEU A 30 2.93 -6.21 17.53
C LEU A 30 3.66 -7.05 16.47
N ILE A 31 4.76 -6.55 15.90
CA ILE A 31 5.60 -7.30 14.96
C ILE A 31 6.78 -8.02 15.66
N GLY A 32 6.79 -8.09 16.99
CA GLY A 32 7.78 -8.84 17.78
C GLY A 32 9.09 -8.09 18.06
N LEU A 33 9.10 -6.75 17.97
CA LEU A 33 10.26 -5.97 18.40
C LEU A 33 10.25 -5.79 19.92
N ASP A 34 11.46 -5.76 20.49
CA ASP A 34 11.66 -5.41 21.91
C ASP A 34 11.05 -4.03 22.24
N GLU A 35 10.30 -3.96 23.35
CA GLU A 35 9.53 -2.79 23.76
C GLU A 35 10.41 -1.54 23.85
N GLY A 36 11.63 -1.67 24.41
CA GLY A 36 12.55 -0.57 24.65
C GLY A 36 13.10 0.07 23.38
N CYS A 37 13.04 -0.61 22.23
CA CYS A 37 13.53 -0.08 20.94
C CYS A 37 12.47 -0.04 19.83
N SER A 38 11.24 -0.49 20.11
CA SER A 38 10.12 -0.62 19.18
C SER A 38 9.82 0.69 18.43
N SER A 39 9.57 1.79 19.16
CA SER A 39 9.25 3.10 18.59
C SER A 39 10.37 3.65 17.72
N ALA A 40 11.63 3.56 18.19
CA ALA A 40 12.79 4.04 17.46
C ALA A 40 12.98 3.28 16.14
N ARG A 41 12.74 1.96 16.11
CA ARG A 41 12.88 1.15 14.90
C ARG A 41 11.80 1.46 13.87
N ILE A 42 10.53 1.53 14.30
CA ILE A 42 9.42 1.93 13.41
C ILE A 42 9.63 3.35 12.90
N SER A 43 10.07 4.28 13.75
CA SER A 43 10.39 5.64 13.31
C SER A 43 11.47 5.66 12.23
N ARG A 44 12.51 4.83 12.31
CA ARG A 44 13.57 4.77 11.28
C ARG A 44 13.04 4.24 9.95
N TYR A 45 12.08 3.31 9.98
CA TYR A 45 11.39 2.85 8.76
C TYR A 45 10.51 3.96 8.18
N GLU A 46 9.70 4.63 9.01
CA GLU A 46 8.85 5.74 8.56
C GLU A 46 9.65 6.92 8.00
N THR A 47 10.80 7.25 8.59
CA THR A 47 11.65 8.34 8.10
C THR A 47 12.50 7.92 6.90
N GLY A 48 12.54 6.62 6.56
CA GLY A 48 13.41 6.09 5.51
C GLY A 48 14.88 6.03 5.89
N THR A 49 15.22 6.20 7.17
CA THR A 49 16.60 6.06 7.66
C THR A 49 17.11 4.63 7.50
N HIS A 50 16.22 3.65 7.65
CA HIS A 50 16.48 2.27 7.30
C HIS A 50 15.32 1.71 6.48
N ALA A 51 15.62 0.83 5.54
CA ALA A 51 14.63 -0.02 4.91
C ALA A 51 14.40 -1.26 5.79
N PRO A 52 13.15 -1.67 6.06
CA PRO A 52 12.91 -2.97 6.66
C PRO A 52 13.22 -4.09 5.67
N PRO A 53 13.67 -5.26 6.15
CA PRO A 53 13.61 -6.50 5.38
C PRO A 53 12.18 -6.78 4.90
N PHE A 54 12.03 -7.56 3.83
CA PHE A 54 10.72 -7.84 3.25
C PHE A 54 9.80 -8.59 4.23
N GLU A 55 10.35 -9.49 5.05
CA GLU A 55 9.64 -10.26 6.07
C GLU A 55 9.05 -9.34 7.15
N ILE A 56 9.78 -8.28 7.50
CA ILE A 56 9.30 -7.24 8.41
C ILE A 56 8.20 -6.41 7.74
N ALA A 57 8.34 -6.07 6.46
CA ALA A 57 7.29 -5.40 5.70
C ALA A 57 6.00 -6.25 5.64
N GLN A 58 6.10 -7.56 5.44
CA GLN A 58 4.96 -8.49 5.48
C GLN A 58 4.29 -8.53 6.87
N SER A 59 5.11 -8.58 7.93
CA SER A 59 4.60 -8.57 9.31
C SER A 59 3.84 -7.27 9.61
N ILE A 60 4.40 -6.13 9.22
CA ILE A 60 3.76 -4.82 9.33
C ILE A 60 2.45 -4.77 8.52
N ALA A 61 2.46 -5.25 7.27
CA ALA A 61 1.28 -5.31 6.41
C ALA A 61 0.12 -6.09 7.06
N SER A 62 0.42 -7.25 7.64
CA SER A 62 -0.56 -8.11 8.33
C SER A 62 -1.20 -7.42 9.54
N ILE A 63 -0.40 -6.68 10.32
CA ILE A 63 -0.89 -5.89 11.46
C ILE A 63 -1.76 -4.70 10.99
N LEU A 64 -1.33 -4.02 9.92
CA LEU A 64 -2.01 -2.83 9.39
C LEU A 64 -3.19 -3.15 8.46
N LYS A 65 -3.46 -4.43 8.17
CA LYS A 65 -4.54 -4.89 7.28
C LYS A 65 -4.48 -4.27 5.89
N VAL A 66 -3.27 -4.17 5.35
CA VAL A 66 -3.01 -3.75 3.98
C VAL A 66 -2.14 -4.81 3.29
N PRO A 67 -2.23 -4.98 1.96
CA PRO A 67 -1.32 -5.88 1.24
C PRO A 67 0.09 -5.31 1.25
N VAL A 68 1.11 -6.18 1.34
CA VAL A 68 2.53 -5.74 1.36
C VAL A 68 2.92 -4.89 0.14
N ALA A 69 2.29 -5.14 -1.01
CA ALA A 69 2.47 -4.36 -2.24
C ALA A 69 2.15 -2.86 -2.06
N TYR A 70 1.26 -2.51 -1.14
CA TYR A 70 0.92 -1.11 -0.81
C TYR A 70 2.17 -0.29 -0.46
N PHE A 71 3.12 -0.87 0.29
CA PHE A 71 4.32 -0.16 0.72
C PHE A 71 5.29 0.17 -0.42
N TYR A 72 5.13 -0.46 -1.57
CA TYR A 72 6.01 -0.33 -2.73
C TYR A 72 5.30 0.29 -3.94
N CYS A 73 4.06 0.75 -3.80
CA CYS A 73 3.30 1.38 -4.87
C CYS A 73 3.46 2.92 -4.84
N PRO A 74 4.17 3.54 -5.80
CA PRO A 74 4.39 4.98 -5.80
C PRO A 74 3.16 5.79 -6.21
N GLN A 75 2.25 5.23 -7.00
CA GLN A 75 1.06 5.94 -7.46
C GLN A 75 -0.04 5.87 -6.38
N ASP A 76 -0.41 7.02 -5.81
CA ASP A 76 -1.39 7.08 -4.70
C ASP A 76 -2.72 6.42 -5.04
N LYS A 77 -3.29 6.73 -6.21
CA LYS A 77 -4.56 6.13 -6.64
C LYS A 77 -4.46 4.62 -6.79
N LEU A 78 -3.35 4.11 -7.32
CA LEU A 78 -3.15 2.67 -7.48
C LEU A 78 -2.92 1.99 -6.13
N ALA A 79 -2.20 2.64 -5.21
CA ALA A 79 -1.98 2.13 -3.85
C ALA A 79 -3.31 1.99 -3.09
N GLU A 80 -4.21 2.97 -3.20
CA GLU A 80 -5.54 2.87 -2.61
C GLU A 80 -6.37 1.76 -3.28
N ILE A 81 -6.37 1.65 -4.62
CA ILE A 81 -7.05 0.53 -5.33
C ILE A 81 -6.54 -0.82 -4.83
N ILE A 82 -5.23 -0.99 -4.67
CA ILE A 82 -4.62 -2.21 -4.13
C ILE A 82 -5.16 -2.55 -2.73
N VAL A 83 -5.40 -1.54 -1.88
CA VAL A 83 -5.99 -1.73 -0.54
C VAL A 83 -7.46 -2.10 -0.63
N GLU A 84 -8.25 -1.43 -1.48
CA GLU A 84 -9.67 -1.74 -1.69
C GLU A 84 -9.87 -3.19 -2.18
N LEU A 85 -9.01 -3.65 -3.09
CA LEU A 85 -9.06 -5.03 -3.61
C LEU A 85 -8.67 -6.07 -2.57
N TYR A 86 -7.86 -5.71 -1.56
CA TYR A 86 -7.31 -6.68 -0.59
C TYR A 86 -8.38 -7.30 0.31
N GLY A 87 -9.51 -6.62 0.49
CA GLY A 87 -10.64 -7.11 1.31
C GLY A 87 -11.66 -7.96 0.55
N LEU A 88 -11.50 -8.11 -0.76
CA LEU A 88 -12.46 -8.78 -1.63
C LEU A 88 -12.23 -10.29 -1.71
N SER A 89 -13.29 -11.05 -1.98
CA SER A 89 -13.20 -12.47 -2.32
C SER A 89 -12.57 -12.67 -3.70
N GLU A 90 -12.14 -13.91 -4.00
CA GLU A 90 -11.61 -14.24 -5.34
C GLU A 90 -12.66 -13.96 -6.43
N GLU A 91 -13.93 -14.29 -6.19
CA GLU A 91 -15.03 -14.03 -7.12
C GLU A 91 -15.27 -12.52 -7.33
N GLU A 92 -15.20 -11.72 -6.27
CA GLU A 92 -15.32 -10.27 -6.36
C GLU A 92 -14.14 -9.65 -7.14
N ILE A 93 -12.93 -10.16 -6.93
CA ILE A 93 -11.73 -9.76 -7.69
C ILE A 93 -11.90 -10.09 -9.17
N GLU A 94 -12.42 -11.29 -9.50
CA GLU A 94 -12.70 -11.68 -10.89
C GLU A 94 -13.69 -10.72 -11.56
N LEU A 95 -14.77 -10.32 -10.86
CA LEU A 95 -15.75 -9.36 -11.36
C LEU A 95 -15.13 -7.98 -11.62
N VAL A 96 -14.25 -7.52 -10.73
CA VAL A 96 -13.51 -6.26 -10.93
C VAL A 96 -12.57 -6.38 -12.13
N GLN A 97 -11.86 -7.50 -12.25
CA GLN A 97 -10.95 -7.75 -13.37
C GLN A 97 -11.69 -7.76 -14.72
N GLN A 98 -12.85 -8.42 -14.80
CA GLN A 98 -13.72 -8.41 -15.97
C GLN A 98 -14.18 -6.99 -16.32
N SER A 99 -14.60 -6.21 -15.32
CA SER A 99 -15.02 -4.81 -15.51
C SER A 99 -13.89 -3.95 -16.08
N ILE A 100 -12.66 -4.15 -15.62
CA ILE A 100 -11.46 -3.47 -16.15
C ILE A 100 -11.20 -3.87 -17.61
N TYR A 101 -11.34 -5.15 -17.97
CA TYR A 101 -11.20 -5.60 -19.35
C TYR A 101 -12.25 -4.96 -20.27
N SER A 102 -13.52 -4.93 -19.86
CA SER A 102 -14.58 -4.27 -20.63
C SER A 102 -14.33 -2.78 -20.82
N PHE A 103 -13.82 -2.08 -19.79
CA PHE A 103 -13.46 -0.67 -19.90
C PHE A 103 -12.35 -0.41 -20.93
N LYS A 104 -11.31 -1.25 -20.95
CA LYS A 104 -10.21 -1.14 -21.93
C LYS A 104 -10.70 -1.36 -23.36
N ASN A 105 -11.45 -2.45 -23.58
CA ASN A 105 -11.97 -2.78 -24.91
C ASN A 105 -12.90 -1.69 -25.46
N ASN A 106 -13.76 -1.11 -24.62
CA ASN A 106 -14.64 -0.02 -25.03
C ASN A 106 -13.88 1.27 -25.39
N ASN A 107 -12.75 1.54 -24.74
CA ASN A 107 -11.91 2.68 -25.08
C ASN A 107 -11.12 2.45 -26.37
N ASP A 108 -10.65 1.23 -26.62
CA ASP A 108 -9.96 0.89 -27.88
C ASP A 108 -10.89 1.01 -29.09
N ILE A 109 -12.16 0.58 -28.96
CA ILE A 109 -13.18 0.77 -30.01
C ILE A 109 -13.41 2.25 -30.30
N ARG A 110 -13.57 3.08 -29.26
CA ARG A 110 -13.76 4.53 -29.41
C ARG A 110 -12.54 5.21 -30.06
N HIS A 111 -11.33 4.76 -29.74
CA HIS A 111 -10.11 5.32 -30.32
C HIS A 111 -9.97 4.96 -31.81
N ASN A 112 -10.38 3.75 -32.21
CA ASN A 112 -10.37 3.34 -33.62
C ASN A 112 -11.45 4.03 -34.46
N GLU A 113 -12.65 4.30 -33.92
CA GLU A 113 -13.69 5.04 -34.67
C GLU A 113 -13.30 6.51 -34.96
N LEU A 114 -12.47 7.11 -34.10
CA LEU A 114 -11.96 8.48 -34.26
C LEU A 114 -10.84 8.59 -35.30
N THR A 115 -10.06 7.53 -35.53
CA THR A 115 -8.94 7.54 -36.50
C THR A 115 -9.36 7.15 -37.91
N THR A 116 -10.49 6.46 -38.10
CA THR A 116 -11.03 6.08 -39.44
C THR A 116 -11.93 7.14 -40.09
N LYS A 117 -12.15 8.30 -39.46
CA LYS A 117 -12.97 9.41 -39.99
C LYS A 117 -12.15 10.59 -40.55
N SER A 118 -10.85 10.41 -40.80
CA SER A 118 -10.00 11.34 -41.56
C SER A 118 -9.55 10.69 -42.85
#